data_AF-A0A5B8CC49-F1
#
_entry.id   AF-A0A5B8CC49-F1
#
_cell.length_a   1.000
_cell.length_b   1.000
_cell.length_c   1.000
_cell.angle_alpha   90.00
_cell.angle_beta   90.00
_cell.angle_gamma   90.00
#
_symmetry.space_group_name_H-M   'P 1'
#
loop_
_entity.id
_entity.type
_entity.pdbx_description
1 polymer ?
#
loop_
_entity_poly.entity_id
_entity_poly.type
_entity_poly.pdbx_seq_one_letter_code
_entity_poly.pdbx_strand_id
1 'polypeptide(L)' 'MLQIGHYNALERQREKQRSRDQDDLDLRCGAVSAEQLAHQNAFFDALSIRRAHIGRRGYIAL' A
#
# COMPACT_ATOMS: atom_id res chain seq x y z
N MET A 1 14.45 -25.92 -3.60
CA MET A 1 13.55 -25.56 -2.48
C MET A 1 13.81 -24.11 -2.12
N LEU A 2 12.84 -23.21 -2.31
CA LEU A 2 12.94 -21.86 -1.76
C LEU A 2 12.75 -21.95 -0.24
N GLN A 3 13.78 -21.63 0.54
CA GLN A 3 13.59 -21.37 1.97
C GLN A 3 12.82 -20.06 2.10
N ILE A 4 11.57 -20.14 2.51
CA ILE A 4 10.79 -18.97 2.89
C ILE A 4 11.30 -18.58 4.28
N GLY A 5 12.10 -17.51 4.35
CA GLY A 5 12.55 -16.96 5.63
C GLY A 5 11.36 -16.58 6.52
N HIS A 6 11.55 -16.65 7.83
CA HIS A 6 10.52 -16.23 8.77
C HIS A 6 10.20 -14.75 8.56
N TYR A 7 8.90 -14.43 8.43
CA TYR A 7 8.46 -13.06 8.30
C TYR A 7 8.70 -12.29 9.60
N ASN A 8 9.58 -11.29 9.56
CA ASN A 8 9.84 -10.39 10.67
C ASN A 8 9.09 -9.07 10.47
N ALA A 9 8.04 -8.86 11.27
CA ALA A 9 7.20 -7.66 11.18
C ALA A 9 7.98 -6.37 11.49
N LEU A 10 8.95 -6.40 12.41
CA LEU A 10 9.75 -5.23 12.78
C LEU A 10 10.69 -4.81 11.65
N GLU A 11 11.33 -5.78 11.00
CA GLU A 11 12.18 -5.50 9.84
C GLU A 11 11.36 -4.94 8.68
N ARG A 12 10.17 -5.53 8.43
CA ARG A 12 9.25 -5.02 7.40
C ARG A 12 8.78 -3.60 7.70
N GLN A 13 8.52 -3.28 8.96
CA GLN A 13 8.15 -1.92 9.36
C GLN A 13 9.28 -0.92 9.10
N ARG A 14 10.52 -1.27 9.46
CA ARG A 14 11.71 -0.43 9.21
C ARG A 14 11.97 -0.22 7.72
N GLU A 15 11.83 -1.27 6.91
CA GLU A 15 11.93 -1.19 5.45
C GLU A 15 10.86 -0.25 4.87
N LYS A 16 9.60 -0.40 5.27
CA LYS A 16 8.53 0.49 4.84
C LYS A 16 8.74 1.93 5.25
N GLN A 17 9.26 2.18 6.45
CA GLN A 17 9.52 3.55 6.90
C GLN A 17 10.59 4.21 6.06
N ARG A 18 11.71 3.51 5.78
CA ARG A 18 12.77 4.02 4.90
C ARG A 18 12.25 4.36 3.50
N SER A 19 11.35 3.54 2.95
CA SER A 19 10.72 3.84 1.66
C SER A 19 9.93 5.15 1.71
N ARG A 20 9.13 5.36 2.76
CA ARG A 20 8.34 6.60 2.91
C ARG A 20 9.22 7.83 3.06
N ASP A 21 10.31 7.72 3.82
CA ASP A 21 11.23 8.84 4.03
C ASP A 21 11.91 9.24 2.70
N GLN A 22 12.20 8.27 1.83
CA GLN A 22 12.72 8.52 0.49
C GLN A 22 11.66 9.15 -0.43
N ASP A 23 10.44 8.62 -0.44
CA ASP A 23 9.34 9.17 -1.22
C ASP A 23 9.05 10.63 -0.84
N ASP A 24 9.06 10.95 0.46
CA ASP A 24 8.90 12.31 0.99
C ASP A 24 10.03 13.24 0.52
N LEU A 25 11.26 12.73 0.46
CA LEU A 25 12.41 13.49 -0.06
C LEU A 25 12.25 13.75 -1.56
N ASP A 26 11.84 12.74 -2.32
CA ASP A 26 11.64 12.82 -3.77
C ASP A 26 10.50 13.78 -4.15
N LEU A 27 9.44 13.84 -3.34
CA LEU A 27 8.37 14.84 -3.44
C LEU A 27 8.89 16.25 -3.16
N ARG A 28 9.70 16.42 -2.10
CA ARG A 28 10.22 17.74 -1.69
C ARG A 28 11.23 18.30 -2.67
N CYS A 29 12.08 17.46 -3.26
CA CYS A 29 13.05 17.88 -4.26
C CYS A 29 12.44 17.99 -5.67
N GLY A 30 11.17 17.61 -5.83
CA GLY A 30 10.46 17.65 -7.12
C GLY A 30 10.94 16.61 -8.12
N ALA A 31 11.68 15.58 -7.67
CA ALA A 31 12.12 14.47 -8.51
C ALA A 31 10.93 13.61 -8.98
N VAL A 32 9.88 13.52 -8.17
CA VAL A 32 8.64 12.80 -8.48
C VAL A 32 7.45 13.67 -8.10
N SER A 33 6.42 13.72 -8.94
CA SER A 33 5.15 14.37 -8.59
C SER A 33 4.29 13.47 -7.70
N ALA A 34 3.41 14.06 -6.89
CA ALA A 34 2.48 13.30 -6.06
C ALA A 34 1.61 12.34 -6.89
N GLU A 35 1.24 12.71 -8.12
CA GLU A 35 0.46 11.88 -9.04
C GLU A 35 1.28 10.68 -9.55
N GLN A 36 2.55 10.88 -9.88
CA GLN A 36 3.45 9.80 -10.30
C GLN A 36 3.70 8.80 -9.19
N LEU A 37 3.93 9.31 -7.96
CA LEU A 37 4.11 8.45 -6.79
C LEU A 37 2.84 7.67 -6.46
N ALA A 38 1.67 8.29 -6.60
CA ALA A 38 0.39 7.61 -6.44
C ALA A 38 0.20 6.49 -7.49
N HIS A 39 0.48 6.78 -8.76
CA HIS A 39 0.37 5.81 -9.85
C HIS A 39 1.33 4.61 -9.66
N GLN A 40 2.57 4.84 -9.23
CA GLN A 40 3.53 3.76 -8.93
C GLN A 40 3.07 2.87 -7.77
N ASN A 41 2.45 3.48 -6.75
CA ASN A 41 1.90 2.75 -5.59
C ASN A 41 0.54 2.11 -5.89
N ALA A 42 -0.12 2.49 -6.98
CA ALA A 42 -1.43 2.00 -7.35
C ALA A 42 -1.35 0.62 -8.03
N PHE A 43 -0.90 -0.38 -7.28
CA PHE A 43 -1.00 -1.80 -7.66
C PHE A 43 -2.43 -2.20 -8.08
N PHE A 44 -3.44 -1.45 -7.63
CA PHE A 44 -4.83 -1.63 -7.97
C PHE A 44 -5.43 -0.54 -8.88
N ASP A 45 -4.63 0.36 -9.48
CA ASP A 45 -5.17 1.38 -10.41
C ASP A 45 -5.84 0.75 -11.63
N ALA A 46 -5.31 -0.39 -12.08
CA ALA A 46 -5.88 -1.18 -13.17
C ALA A 46 -7.18 -1.88 -12.77
N LEU A 47 -7.46 -2.04 -11.47
CA LEU A 47 -8.76 -2.51 -11.01
C LEU A 47 -9.67 -1.29 -10.96
N SER A 48 -10.71 -1.26 -11.80
CA SER A 48 -11.79 -0.29 -11.63
C SER A 48 -12.56 -0.63 -10.35
N ILE A 49 -12.03 -0.25 -9.18
CA ILE A 49 -12.72 -0.42 -7.90
C ILE A 49 -13.83 0.63 -7.88
N ARG A 50 -14.95 0.32 -8.55
CA ARG A 50 -16.21 1.02 -8.35
C ARG A 50 -16.55 0.91 -6.87
N ARG A 51 -16.49 2.04 -6.15
CA ARG A 51 -16.84 2.22 -4.72
C ARG A 51 -17.30 0.91 -4.05
N ALA A 52 -16.35 0.17 -3.50
CA ALA A 52 -16.68 -1.00 -2.70
C ALA A 52 -17.48 -0.50 -1.48
N HIS A 53 -18.76 -0.86 -1.43
CA HIS A 53 -19.59 -0.57 -0.27
C HIS A 53 -19.41 -1.71 0.74
N ILE A 54 -19.09 -1.38 1.99
CA ILE A 54 -19.13 -2.35 3.08
C ILE A 54 -20.59 -2.44 3.52
N GLY A 55 -21.34 -3.35 2.89
CA GLY A 55 -22.68 -3.71 3.36
C GLY A 55 -22.57 -4.47 4.68
N ARG A 56 -23.13 -3.94 5.78
CA ARG A 56 -23.32 -4.73 7.00
C ARG A 56 -24.25 -5.89 6.66
N ARG A 57 -23.76 -7.14 6.71
CA ARG A 57 -24.62 -8.33 6.69
C ARG A 57 -25.56 -8.21 7.90
N GLY A 58 -26.84 -7.95 7.64
CA GLY A 58 -27.87 -8.01 8.65
C GLY A 58 -27.87 -9.41 9.26
N TYR A 59 -27.91 -9.48 10.58
CA TYR A 59 -28.09 -10.74 11.31
C TYR A 59 -29.35 -11.44 10.81
N ILE A 60 -29.22 -12.69 10.37
CA ILE A 60 -30.38 -13.56 10.21
C ILE A 60 -30.81 -13.91 11.62
N ALA A 61 -31.90 -13.30 12.09
CA ALA A 61 -32.59 -13.76 13.28
C ALA A 61 -33.25 -15.12 12.93
N LEU A 62 -32.88 -16.16 13.68
CA LEU A 62 -33.63 -17.41 13.79
C LEU A 62 -34.43 -17.36 15.09
#